data_AF-A0A957NKV9-F1
#
_entry.id   AF-A0A957NKV9-F1
#
_cell.length_a   1.000
_cell.length_b   1.000
_cell.length_c   1.000
_cell.angle_alpha   90.00
_cell.angle_beta   90.00
_cell.angle_gamma   90.00
#
_symmetry.space_group_name_H-M   'P 1'
#
loop_
_entity.id
_entity.type
_entity.pdbx_description
1 polymer ?
#
loop_
_entity_poly.entity_id
_entity_poly.type
_entity_poly.pdbx_seq_one_letter_code
_entity_poly.pdbx_strand_id
1 'polypeptide(L)'
;QNAKKVVFCGNFTAKGLRCTVGEGRLHIDQEGSIPKFVAQVDQITFSGTYAQRGAQTVLYVTERAVFELTKEGMLLKEIAPGIDLERDVLGQMAFRPLVPDEVKVMDAALFS
;
A
#
# COMPACT_ATOMS: atom_id res chain seq x y z
N GLN A 1 1.87 9.09 21.96
CA GLN A 1 1.06 8.12 21.18
C GLN A 1 1.74 6.75 21.34
N ASN A 2 1.20 5.86 22.19
CA ASN A 2 1.86 4.60 22.61
C ASN A 2 1.22 3.35 21.96
N ALA A 3 0.85 3.42 20.69
CA ALA A 3 0.29 2.25 20.00
C ALA A 3 1.43 1.30 19.58
N LYS A 4 1.33 0.01 19.89
CA LYS A 4 2.33 -0.99 19.46
C LYS A 4 2.30 -1.26 17.94
N LYS A 5 1.12 -1.09 17.34
CA LYS A 5 0.88 -1.25 15.91
C LYS A 5 -0.09 -0.17 15.42
N VAL A 6 0.19 0.40 14.25
CA VAL A 6 -0.67 1.35 13.54
C VAL A 6 -0.96 0.78 12.16
N VAL A 7 -2.22 0.77 11.78
CA VAL A 7 -2.67 0.32 10.46
C VAL A 7 -3.42 1.47 9.82
N PHE A 8 -2.85 2.02 8.74
CA PHE A 8 -3.52 2.98 7.88
C PHE A 8 -4.26 2.21 6.80
N CYS A 9 -5.57 2.42 6.71
CA CYS A 9 -6.41 1.79 5.70
C CYS A 9 -6.96 2.85 4.74
N GLY A 10 -6.89 2.58 3.44
CA GLY A 10 -7.55 3.41 2.44
C GLY A 10 -7.08 3.09 1.03
N ASN A 11 -7.73 3.71 0.06
CA ASN A 11 -7.44 3.41 -1.35
C ASN A 11 -6.01 3.80 -1.76
N PHE A 12 -5.46 3.12 -2.76
CA PHE A 12 -4.13 3.38 -3.31
C PHE A 12 -4.03 4.72 -4.03
N THR A 13 -5.01 5.02 -4.87
CA THR A 13 -5.22 6.32 -5.53
C THR A 13 -6.54 6.93 -5.05
N ALA A 14 -6.66 8.25 -5.12
CA ALA A 14 -7.89 8.97 -4.80
C ALA A 14 -8.57 9.47 -6.08
N LYS A 15 -9.85 9.87 -5.93
CA LYS A 15 -10.67 10.50 -6.96
C LYS A 15 -10.83 9.65 -8.23
N GLY A 16 -11.89 8.85 -8.25
CA GLY A 16 -12.34 8.12 -9.44
C GLY A 16 -11.94 6.65 -9.51
N LEU A 17 -11.18 6.15 -8.52
CA LEU A 17 -10.84 4.73 -8.44
C LEU A 17 -12.13 3.89 -8.35
N ARG A 18 -12.28 2.94 -9.28
CA ARG A 18 -13.32 1.90 -9.25
C ARG A 18 -12.65 0.55 -9.46
N CYS A 19 -13.01 -0.38 -8.59
CA CYS A 19 -12.51 -1.74 -8.63
C CYS A 19 -13.67 -2.71 -8.44
N THR A 20 -13.56 -3.87 -9.07
CA THR A 20 -14.45 -5.00 -8.90
C THR A 20 -13.69 -6.15 -8.25
N VAL A 21 -14.32 -6.77 -7.26
CA VAL A 21 -13.80 -7.95 -6.59
C VAL A 21 -14.65 -9.15 -7.01
N GLY A 22 -14.01 -10.24 -7.40
CA GLY A 22 -14.69 -11.47 -7.78
C GLY A 22 -13.72 -12.55 -8.23
N GLU A 23 -14.16 -13.81 -8.17
CA GLU A 23 -13.38 -14.98 -8.59
C GLU A 23 -12.00 -15.09 -7.90
N GLY A 24 -11.89 -14.60 -6.66
CA GLY A 24 -10.64 -14.61 -5.89
C GLY A 24 -9.62 -13.60 -6.40
N ARG A 25 -10.05 -12.55 -7.11
CA ARG A 25 -9.19 -11.52 -7.69
C ARG A 25 -9.76 -10.11 -7.54
N LEU A 26 -8.87 -9.14 -7.60
CA LEU A 26 -9.18 -7.72 -7.77
C LEU A 26 -9.00 -7.34 -9.24
N HIS A 27 -9.97 -6.59 -9.78
CA HIS A 27 -9.87 -5.92 -11.06
C HIS A 27 -10.01 -4.41 -10.90
N ILE A 28 -9.14 -3.64 -11.53
CA ILE A 28 -9.22 -2.17 -11.55
C ILE A 28 -9.99 -1.76 -12.81
N ASP A 29 -11.26 -1.40 -12.66
CA ASP A 29 -12.13 -0.96 -13.76
C ASP A 29 -11.77 0.46 -14.22
N GLN A 30 -11.37 1.31 -13.28
CA GLN A 30 -10.95 2.69 -13.54
C GLN A 30 -9.96 3.13 -12.48
N GLU A 31 -8.83 3.70 -12.92
CA GLU A 31 -7.82 4.24 -12.01
C GLU A 31 -8.22 5.61 -11.43
N GLY A 32 -7.79 5.86 -10.20
CA GLY A 32 -7.91 7.15 -9.54
C GLY A 32 -6.90 8.18 -10.07
N SER A 33 -7.36 9.42 -10.20
CA SER A 33 -6.57 10.51 -10.78
C SER A 33 -5.55 11.17 -9.84
N ILE A 34 -5.61 10.89 -8.54
CA ILE A 34 -4.73 11.51 -7.53
C ILE A 34 -3.88 10.42 -6.86
N PRO A 35 -2.55 10.43 -7.02
CA PRO A 35 -1.67 9.49 -6.33
C PRO A 35 -1.59 9.82 -4.84
N LYS A 36 -1.56 8.80 -3.97
CA LYS A 36 -1.42 8.98 -2.51
C LYS A 36 -0.05 8.60 -1.97
N PHE A 37 0.77 7.92 -2.77
CA PHE A 37 2.15 7.58 -2.45
C PHE A 37 3.09 8.57 -3.15
N VAL A 38 3.23 9.75 -2.55
CA VAL A 38 4.03 10.87 -3.06
C VAL A 38 5.39 10.95 -2.37
N ALA A 39 6.40 11.52 -3.06
CA ALA A 39 7.76 11.64 -2.53
C ALA A 39 7.85 12.61 -1.33
N GLN A 40 6.98 13.63 -1.29
CA GLN A 40 6.89 14.59 -0.20
C GLN A 40 5.42 14.89 0.08
N VAL A 41 5.04 14.83 1.36
CA VAL A 41 3.69 15.20 1.82
C VAL A 41 3.67 16.69 2.20
N ASP A 42 2.54 17.36 1.99
CA ASP A 42 2.37 18.79 2.30
C ASP A 42 2.44 19.09 3.80
N GLN A 43 1.99 18.15 4.63
CA GLN A 43 2.06 18.23 6.08
C GLN A 43 2.34 16.85 6.68
N ILE A 44 3.33 16.77 7.57
CA ILE A 44 3.67 15.54 8.28
C ILE A 44 2.70 15.39 9.46
N THR A 45 1.57 14.72 9.24
CA THR A 45 0.60 14.38 10.30
C THR A 45 1.04 13.16 11.12
N PHE A 46 1.90 12.32 10.55
CA PHE A 46 2.54 11.20 11.23
C PHE A 46 4.02 11.14 10.85
N SER A 47 4.90 11.27 11.83
CA SER A 47 6.34 11.19 11.60
C SER A 47 6.80 9.75 11.52
N GLY A 48 7.00 9.24 10.30
CA GLY A 48 7.56 7.91 10.08
C GLY A 48 8.94 7.73 10.74
N THR A 49 9.75 8.79 10.81
CA THR A 49 11.07 8.78 11.46
C THR A 49 10.99 8.61 12.99
N TYR A 50 9.89 9.05 13.62
CA TYR A 50 9.64 8.78 15.04
C TYR A 50 9.19 7.33 15.27
N ALA A 51 8.31 6.81 14.41
CA ALA A 51 7.82 5.43 14.51
C ALA A 51 8.92 4.38 14.26
N GLN A 52 9.83 4.64 13.32
CA GLN A 52 11.00 3.79 13.03
C GLN A 52 11.95 3.62 14.23
N ARG A 53 12.02 4.63 15.12
CA ARG A 53 12.86 4.59 16.34
C ARG A 53 12.21 3.82 17.48
N GLY A 54 10.88 3.71 17.48
CA GLY A 54 10.09 3.19 18.59
C GLY A 54 9.55 1.78 18.41
N ALA A 55 10.23 0.86 17.74
CA ALA A 55 9.81 -0.55 17.55
C ALA A 55 8.32 -0.76 17.15
N GLN A 56 7.70 0.27 16.57
CA GLN A 56 6.27 0.33 16.34
C GLN A 56 6.00 -0.15 14.92
N THR A 57 5.17 -1.18 14.77
CA THR A 57 4.79 -1.68 13.45
C THR A 57 3.81 -0.71 12.81
N VAL A 58 4.13 -0.20 11.62
CA VAL A 58 3.22 0.66 10.83
C VAL A 58 2.93 -0.02 9.51
N LEU A 59 1.65 -0.27 9.24
CA LEU A 59 1.16 -0.88 8.01
C LEU A 59 0.30 0.12 7.23
N TYR A 60 0.42 0.09 5.90
CA TYR A 60 -0.48 0.77 4.97
C TYR A 60 -1.19 -0.31 4.16
N VAL A 61 -2.49 -0.46 4.37
CA VAL A 61 -3.34 -1.45 3.71
C VAL A 61 -4.23 -0.73 2.72
N THR A 62 -4.13 -1.13 1.45
CA THR A 62 -4.96 -0.64 0.35
C THR A 62 -5.77 -1.79 -0.23
N GLU A 63 -6.62 -1.50 -1.21
CA GLU A 63 -7.33 -2.53 -1.97
C GLU A 63 -6.38 -3.45 -2.74
N ARG A 64 -5.23 -2.94 -3.22
CA ARG A 64 -4.33 -3.63 -4.15
C ARG A 64 -2.99 -4.07 -3.57
N ALA A 65 -2.55 -3.46 -2.48
CA ALA A 65 -1.24 -3.71 -1.87
C ALA A 65 -1.19 -3.44 -0.36
N VAL A 66 -0.36 -4.19 0.36
CA VAL A 66 0.04 -3.91 1.76
C VAL A 66 1.49 -3.49 1.80
N PHE A 67 1.76 -2.40 2.52
CA PHE A 67 3.11 -1.94 2.81
C PHE A 67 3.39 -1.92 4.31
N GLU A 68 4.65 -2.12 4.67
CA GLU A 68 5.17 -1.97 6.03
C GLU A 68 6.24 -0.87 6.04
N LEU A 69 6.18 0.05 7.00
CA LEU A 69 7.27 1.00 7.21
C LEU A 69 8.36 0.33 8.05
N THR A 70 9.50 0.02 7.43
CA THR A 70 10.69 -0.50 8.11
C THR A 70 11.71 0.62 8.35
N LYS A 71 12.87 0.28 8.93
CA LYS A 71 13.96 1.24 9.14
C LYS A 71 14.64 1.65 7.83
N GLU A 72 14.61 0.76 6.84
CA GLU A 72 15.23 0.92 5.52
C GLU A 72 14.31 1.67 4.55
N GLY A 73 12.99 1.69 4.80
CA GLY A 73 12.02 2.37 3.96
C GLY A 73 10.65 1.70 4.00
N MET A 74 9.84 1.97 2.98
CA MET A 74 8.54 1.32 2.83
C MET A 74 8.71 0.02 2.06
N LEU A 75 8.39 -1.11 2.69
CA LEU A 75 8.47 -2.45 2.13
C LEU A 75 7.11 -2.89 1.58
N LEU A 76 7.07 -3.33 0.32
CA LEU A 76 5.91 -4.01 -0.24
C LEU A 76 5.82 -5.42 0.36
N LYS A 77 4.75 -5.68 1.11
CA LYS A 77 4.53 -6.95 1.83
C LYS A 77 3.66 -7.90 1.03
N GLU A 78 2.54 -7.40 0.53
CA GLU A 78 1.55 -8.20 -0.16
C GLU A 78 0.96 -7.45 -1.34
N ILE A 79 0.60 -8.17 -2.39
CA ILE A 79 -0.12 -7.66 -3.57
C ILE A 79 -1.42 -8.44 -3.76
N ALA A 80 -2.50 -7.77 -4.13
CA ALA A 80 -3.77 -8.42 -4.37
C ALA A 80 -3.69 -9.34 -5.60
N PRO A 81 -4.36 -10.50 -5.58
CA PRO A 81 -4.46 -11.36 -6.76
C PRO A 81 -5.15 -10.60 -7.90
N GLY A 82 -4.58 -10.70 -9.11
CA GLY A 82 -5.08 -9.99 -10.31
C GLY A 82 -4.43 -8.62 -10.56
N ILE A 83 -3.60 -8.13 -9.66
CA ILE A 83 -2.88 -6.85 -9.79
C ILE A 83 -1.49 -7.05 -10.36
N ASP A 84 -1.11 -6.21 -11.33
CA ASP A 84 0.22 -6.17 -11.91
C ASP A 84 1.15 -5.27 -11.10
N LEU A 85 2.30 -5.80 -10.67
CA LEU A 85 3.23 -5.08 -9.79
C LEU A 85 3.76 -3.79 -10.42
N GLU A 86 4.17 -3.81 -11.69
CA GLU A 86 4.80 -2.65 -12.32
C GLU A 86 3.75 -1.63 -12.76
N ARG A 87 2.65 -2.05 -13.37
CA ARG A 87 1.60 -1.15 -13.88
C ARG A 87 0.72 -0.57 -12.78
N ASP A 88 0.22 -1.42 -11.89
CA ASP A 88 -0.88 -1.08 -10.98
C ASP A 88 -0.37 -0.66 -9.59
N VAL A 89 0.90 -0.95 -9.26
CA VAL A 89 1.51 -0.56 -7.98
C VAL A 89 2.65 0.42 -8.22
N LEU A 90 3.77 -0.01 -8.79
CA LEU A 90 4.98 0.82 -8.89
C LEU A 90 4.79 2.03 -9.82
N GLY A 91 4.09 1.84 -10.94
CA GLY A 91 3.75 2.90 -11.90
C GLY A 91 2.75 3.93 -11.35
N GLN A 92 2.09 3.64 -10.24
CA GLN A 92 1.14 4.54 -9.56
C GLN A 92 1.77 5.25 -8.34
N MET A 93 3.08 5.08 -8.10
CA MET A 93 3.81 5.69 -7.00
C MET A 93 4.82 6.73 -7.51
N ALA A 94 5.01 7.82 -6.78
CA ALA A 94 6.02 8.83 -7.10
C ALA A 94 7.43 8.46 -6.58
N PHE A 95 7.59 7.29 -5.98
CA PHE A 95 8.85 6.74 -5.49
C PHE A 95 8.81 5.22 -5.54
N ARG A 96 9.98 4.57 -5.56
CA ARG A 96 10.07 3.11 -5.55
C ARG A 96 10.20 2.59 -4.11
N PRO A 97 9.26 1.75 -3.62
CA PRO A 97 9.40 1.07 -2.33
C PRO A 97 10.48 -0.01 -2.40
N LEU A 98 10.83 -0.57 -1.24
CA LEU A 98 11.58 -1.81 -1.16
C LEU A 98 10.67 -2.95 -1.64
N VAL A 99 11.14 -3.71 -2.61
CA VAL A 99 10.42 -4.85 -3.21
C VAL A 99 11.25 -6.10 -2.96
N PRO A 100 10.73 -7.13 -2.26
CA PRO A 100 11.42 -8.40 -2.10
C PRO A 100 11.48 -9.16 -3.44
N ASP A 101 12.41 -10.11 -3.57
CA ASP A 101 12.53 -10.97 -4.76
C ASP A 101 11.23 -11.72 -5.08
N GLU A 102 10.50 -12.10 -4.04
CA GLU A 102 9.18 -12.71 -4.12
C GLU A 102 8.17 -11.92 -3.27
N VAL A 103 7.19 -11.31 -3.93
CA VAL A 103 6.10 -10.60 -3.26
C VAL A 103 4.97 -11.59 -2.98
N LYS A 104 4.56 -11.67 -1.72
CA LYS A 104 3.45 -12.53 -1.31
C LYS A 104 2.14 -12.03 -1.94
N VAL A 105 1.32 -12.95 -2.44
CA VAL A 105 -0.05 -12.63 -2.85
C VAL A 105 -0.96 -12.62 -1.63
N MET A 106 -1.84 -11.62 -1.53
CA MET A 106 -2.87 -11.57 -0.48
C MET A 106 -3.76 -12.81 -0.55
N ASP A 107 -4.39 -13.16 0.58
CA ASP A 107 -5.30 -14.31 0.62
C ASP A 107 -6.47 -14.12 -0.36
N ALA A 108 -6.63 -15.06 -1.30
CA ALA A 108 -7.65 -15.01 -2.33
C ALA A 108 -9.08 -15.05 -1.77
N ALA A 109 -9.28 -15.58 -0.55
CA ALA A 109 -10.58 -15.56 0.13
C ALA A 109 -11.05 -14.13 0.50
N LEU A 110 -10.14 -13.14 0.48
CA LEU A 110 -10.50 -11.73 0.61
C LEU A 110 -11.17 -11.17 -0.67
N PHE A 111 -11.12 -11.94 -1.77
CA PHE A 111 -11.53 -11.51 -3.11
C PHE A 111 -12.59 -12.42 -3.76
N SER A 112 -13.20 -13.32 -2.98
CA SER A 112 -14.22 -14.29 -3.41
C SER A 112 -15.63 -13.87 -3.07
#